data_AF-A0A9P0AG16-F1
#
_entry.id   AF-A0A9P0AG16-F1
#
_cell.length_a   1.000
_cell.length_b   1.000
_cell.length_c   1.000
_cell.angle_alpha   90.00
_cell.angle_beta   90.00
_cell.angle_gamma   90.00
#
_symmetry.space_group_name_H-M   'P 1'
#
loop_
_entity.id
_entity.type
_entity.pdbx_description
1 polymer ?
#
loop_
_entity_poly.entity_id
_entity_poly.type
_entity_poly.pdbx_seq_one_letter_code
_entity_poly.pdbx_strand_id
1 'polypeptide(L)'
;MALVILCLEGDDIAKPLMDIPSPEYAENERNALTELDENWLEIAPHLLDFAHTVPQDDHKEYSAEIRLQYFGNRSVSPETFENLIQVVGDRLYMVGIQQAVRFQAAANKSPVYLLHFASPIEKSLSTKFCSSTKNYGVSHADDLGYILQTSWGQPWKSKEEWAKSRLLINVWLSFAKTGVPSVGSTEWLPVSRNIKRTGDIDYVKINSYKDVESMKKPSLNFYEFWTSFAYSPY
;
A
#
# COMPACT_ATOMS: atom_id res chain seq x y z
N MET A 1 0.88 -9.66 20.75
CA MET A 1 -0.34 -9.70 19.89
C MET A 1 -0.19 -8.60 18.88
N ALA A 2 -0.17 -8.91 17.58
CA ALA A 2 0.08 -7.94 16.52
C ALA A 2 -0.93 -8.15 15.40
N LEU A 3 -1.75 -7.13 15.16
CA LEU A 3 -2.56 -6.97 13.95
C LEU A 3 -1.85 -5.88 13.14
N VAL A 4 -1.29 -6.25 12.01
CA VAL A 4 -0.63 -5.28 11.11
C VAL A 4 -1.72 -4.72 10.21
N ILE A 5 -2.14 -3.49 10.49
CA ILE A 5 -3.06 -2.73 9.64
C ILE A 5 -2.36 -1.43 9.22
N LEU A 6 -2.55 -1.10 7.95
CA LEU A 6 -1.94 -0.01 7.21
C LEU A 6 -2.31 1.36 7.80
N CYS A 7 -1.36 2.05 8.42
CA CYS A 7 -1.46 3.48 8.76
C CYS A 7 -0.05 4.09 8.76
N LEU A 8 0.21 5.17 8.01
CA LEU A 8 1.43 5.99 8.19
C LEU A 8 1.21 7.48 7.88
N GLU A 9 1.74 8.33 8.76
CA GLU A 9 2.20 9.70 8.49
C GLU A 9 3.72 9.65 8.24
N GLY A 10 4.22 10.60 7.45
CA GLY A 10 5.64 10.89 7.26
C GLY A 10 5.78 12.28 6.68
N ASP A 11 5.99 13.27 7.55
CA ASP A 11 6.26 14.65 7.17
C ASP A 11 7.64 14.80 6.50
N ASP A 12 7.68 15.77 5.58
CA ASP A 12 8.82 16.60 5.20
C ASP A 12 9.75 16.27 4.00
N ILE A 13 9.37 15.41 3.04
CA ILE A 13 10.18 15.29 1.77
C ILE A 13 9.37 15.42 0.47
N ALA A 14 8.02 15.43 0.50
CA ALA A 14 7.19 15.50 -0.71
C ALA A 14 6.55 16.88 -1.01
N LYS A 15 7.03 17.95 -0.36
CA LYS A 15 6.40 19.29 -0.44
C LYS A 15 6.31 19.93 -1.85
N PRO A 16 7.17 19.65 -2.84
CA PRO A 16 6.99 20.29 -4.16
C PRO A 16 5.86 19.69 -5.01
N LEU A 17 5.35 18.49 -4.68
CA LEU A 17 4.37 17.80 -5.52
C LEU A 17 2.91 17.94 -5.02
N MET A 18 2.67 18.59 -3.86
CA MET A 18 1.36 18.52 -3.18
C MET A 18 0.64 19.84 -2.89
N ASP A 19 1.18 21.00 -3.22
CA ASP A 19 0.49 22.29 -2.99
C ASP A 19 0.40 23.13 -4.28
N ILE A 20 -0.82 23.46 -4.74
CA ILE A 20 -1.29 24.71 -5.43
C ILE A 20 -2.53 24.41 -6.33
N PRO A 21 -3.78 24.75 -5.94
CA PRO A 21 -4.97 24.37 -6.68
C PRO A 21 -5.26 25.24 -7.92
N SER A 22 -4.98 24.77 -9.15
CA SER A 22 -5.42 25.46 -10.39
C SER A 22 -5.33 24.58 -11.68
N PRO A 23 -5.97 24.96 -12.81
CA PRO A 23 -5.88 24.27 -14.13
C PRO A 23 -4.46 24.02 -14.67
N GLU A 24 -3.47 24.67 -14.08
CA GLU A 24 -2.03 24.45 -14.24
C GLU A 24 -1.61 23.00 -13.88
N TYR A 25 -2.44 22.24 -13.15
CA TYR A 25 -2.16 20.85 -12.75
C TYR A 25 -2.05 19.82 -13.89
N ALA A 26 -2.87 19.86 -14.94
CA ALA A 26 -2.77 18.83 -15.99
C ALA A 26 -1.46 18.99 -16.79
N GLU A 27 -0.99 20.23 -16.91
CA GLU A 27 0.28 20.57 -17.53
C GLU A 27 1.44 20.28 -16.55
N ASN A 28 1.30 20.60 -15.26
CA ASN A 28 2.27 20.25 -14.21
C ASN A 28 2.39 18.75 -13.96
N GLU A 29 1.31 17.96 -14.03
CA GLU A 29 1.34 16.50 -13.95
C GLU A 29 2.05 15.92 -15.16
N ARG A 30 1.78 16.45 -16.36
CA ARG A 30 2.50 16.03 -17.57
C ARG A 30 3.98 16.39 -17.49
N ASN A 31 4.30 17.59 -17.01
CA ASN A 31 5.67 18.06 -16.81
C ASN A 31 6.38 17.22 -15.73
N ALA A 32 5.71 16.89 -14.63
CA ALA A 32 6.28 16.07 -13.55
C ALA A 32 6.49 14.61 -13.97
N LEU A 33 5.55 14.02 -14.73
CA LEU A 33 5.73 12.66 -15.27
C LEU A 33 6.83 12.62 -16.33
N THR A 34 6.94 13.64 -17.18
CA THR A 34 8.05 13.78 -18.12
C THR A 34 9.38 13.95 -17.39
N GLU A 35 9.46 14.82 -16.39
CA GLU A 35 10.67 14.99 -15.58
C GLU A 35 11.06 13.69 -14.87
N LEU A 36 10.08 12.95 -14.33
CA LEU A 36 10.31 11.65 -13.71
C LEU A 36 10.78 10.60 -14.72
N ASP A 37 10.24 10.58 -15.94
CA ASP A 37 10.69 9.65 -16.99
C ASP A 37 12.14 9.94 -17.42
N GLU A 38 12.45 11.22 -17.66
CA GLU A 38 13.75 11.68 -18.14
C GLU A 38 14.85 11.56 -17.08
N ASN A 39 14.51 11.77 -15.80
CA ASN A 39 15.47 11.80 -14.69
C ASN A 39 15.28 10.62 -13.71
N TRP A 40 14.65 9.53 -14.16
CA TRP A 40 14.32 8.38 -13.31
C TRP A 40 15.51 7.88 -12.47
N LEU A 41 16.70 7.76 -13.07
CA LEU A 41 17.89 7.23 -12.38
C LEU A 41 18.37 8.10 -11.22
N GLU A 42 18.05 9.39 -11.22
CA GLU A 42 18.43 10.34 -10.18
C GLU A 42 17.29 10.53 -9.16
N ILE A 43 16.03 10.46 -9.61
CA ILE A 43 14.85 10.66 -8.75
C ILE A 43 14.44 9.40 -7.98
N ALA A 44 14.54 8.22 -8.61
CA ALA A 44 14.07 6.96 -8.03
C ALA A 44 14.66 6.65 -6.64
N PRO A 45 15.97 6.88 -6.36
CA PRO A 45 16.51 6.64 -5.01
C PRO A 45 15.80 7.43 -3.91
N HIS A 46 15.36 8.65 -4.19
CA HIS A 46 14.62 9.48 -3.24
C HIS A 46 13.14 9.11 -3.20
N LEU A 47 12.50 8.95 -4.36
CA LEU A 47 11.08 8.58 -4.47
C LEU A 47 10.78 7.22 -3.83
N LEU A 48 11.70 6.27 -3.97
CA LEU A 48 11.58 4.88 -3.52
C LEU A 48 12.35 4.64 -2.22
N ASP A 49 12.74 5.70 -1.52
CA ASP A 49 13.35 5.68 -0.19
C ASP A 49 14.52 4.69 -0.07
N PHE A 50 15.47 4.74 -1.00
CA PHE A 50 16.70 3.95 -0.93
C PHE A 50 17.99 4.76 -1.08
N ALA A 51 17.89 6.07 -1.24
CA ALA A 51 19.04 6.99 -1.32
C ALA A 51 20.00 6.87 -0.13
N HIS A 52 19.51 6.47 1.05
CA HIS A 52 20.29 6.33 2.28
C HIS A 52 20.43 4.90 2.79
N THR A 53 19.85 3.91 2.09
CA THR A 53 19.89 2.50 2.51
C THR A 53 20.62 1.59 1.53
N VAL A 54 20.90 2.08 0.32
CA VAL A 54 21.66 1.38 -0.72
C VAL A 54 22.94 2.20 -1.01
N PRO A 55 24.11 1.57 -1.24
CA PRO A 55 25.31 2.29 -1.65
C PRO A 55 25.09 3.14 -2.90
N GLN A 56 25.70 4.33 -2.95
CA GLN A 56 25.50 5.27 -4.05
C GLN A 56 25.90 4.69 -5.41
N ASP A 57 26.94 3.85 -5.45
CA ASP A 57 27.40 3.19 -6.68
C ASP A 57 26.34 2.26 -7.27
N ASP A 58 25.44 1.71 -6.44
CA ASP A 58 24.39 0.78 -6.86
C ASP A 58 23.07 1.50 -7.22
N HIS A 59 22.94 2.81 -6.94
CA HIS A 59 21.68 3.55 -7.15
C HIS A 59 21.19 3.49 -8.59
N LYS A 60 22.11 3.65 -9.56
CA LYS A 60 21.77 3.65 -10.98
C LYS A 60 21.35 2.28 -11.48
N GLU A 61 22.04 1.23 -11.03
CA GLU A 61 21.71 -0.16 -11.36
C GLU A 61 20.33 -0.53 -10.81
N TYR A 62 20.08 -0.28 -9.52
CA TYR A 62 18.79 -0.58 -8.89
C TYR A 62 17.67 0.20 -9.55
N SER A 63 17.86 1.50 -9.79
CA SER A 63 16.87 2.34 -10.47
C SER A 63 16.54 1.80 -11.86
N ALA A 64 17.53 1.36 -12.63
CA ALA A 64 17.33 0.80 -13.97
C ALA A 64 16.56 -0.52 -13.94
N GLU A 65 16.90 -1.44 -13.02
CA GLU A 65 16.20 -2.71 -12.85
C GLU A 65 14.74 -2.51 -12.42
N ILE A 66 14.48 -1.59 -11.48
CA ILE A 66 13.13 -1.24 -11.05
C ILE A 66 12.34 -0.65 -12.21
N ARG A 67 12.93 0.27 -12.98
CA ARG A 67 12.27 0.85 -14.17
C ARG A 67 11.89 -0.25 -15.16
N LEU A 68 12.80 -1.16 -15.44
CA LEU A 68 12.58 -2.26 -16.37
C LEU A 68 11.47 -3.20 -15.88
N GLN A 69 11.47 -3.56 -14.59
CA GLN A 69 10.48 -4.44 -14.01
C GLN A 69 9.05 -3.89 -14.11
N TYR A 70 8.88 -2.60 -13.84
CA TYR A 70 7.55 -1.98 -13.79
C TYR A 70 7.11 -1.37 -15.11
N PHE A 71 7.98 -0.68 -15.84
CA PHE A 71 7.62 0.03 -17.07
C PHE A 71 8.06 -0.70 -18.34
N GLY A 72 9.02 -1.63 -18.24
CA GLY A 72 9.66 -2.23 -19.40
C GLY A 72 10.29 -1.15 -20.27
N ASN A 73 9.96 -1.17 -21.57
CA ASN A 73 10.40 -0.16 -22.54
C ASN A 73 9.43 1.03 -22.67
N ARG A 74 8.39 1.11 -21.83
CA ARG A 74 7.43 2.22 -21.87
C ARG A 74 7.97 3.42 -21.09
N SER A 75 7.50 4.61 -21.44
CA SER A 75 7.75 5.82 -20.67
C SER A 75 6.90 5.85 -19.40
N VAL A 76 7.34 6.61 -18.40
CA VAL A 76 6.50 7.07 -17.30
C VAL A 76 5.59 8.17 -17.85
N SER A 77 4.30 7.89 -17.93
CA SER A 77 3.32 8.77 -18.58
C SER A 77 1.93 8.57 -17.98
N PRO A 78 0.93 9.42 -18.34
CA PRO A 78 -0.44 9.22 -17.88
C PRO A 78 -1.00 7.82 -18.20
N GLU A 79 -0.56 7.21 -19.30
CA GLU A 79 -0.96 5.87 -19.74
C GLU A 79 -0.35 4.75 -18.90
N THR A 80 0.81 4.98 -18.28
CA THR A 80 1.50 4.01 -17.41
C THR A 80 1.45 4.41 -15.93
N PHE A 81 0.59 5.36 -15.56
CA PHE A 81 0.49 5.88 -14.20
C PHE A 81 0.16 4.80 -13.16
N GLU A 82 -0.62 3.78 -13.52
CA GLU A 82 -0.90 2.64 -12.62
C GLU A 82 0.38 1.86 -12.26
N ASN A 83 1.35 1.79 -13.17
CA ASN A 83 2.66 1.17 -12.90
C ASN A 83 3.47 2.01 -11.90
N LEU A 84 3.34 3.34 -11.97
CA LEU A 84 3.93 4.26 -10.98
C LEU A 84 3.29 4.08 -9.60
N ILE A 85 1.96 3.95 -9.53
CA ILE A 85 1.26 3.63 -8.27
C ILE A 85 1.76 2.30 -7.73
N GLN A 86 1.92 1.29 -8.59
CA GLN A 86 2.33 -0.04 -8.19
C GLN A 86 3.77 -0.08 -7.66
N VAL A 87 4.74 0.57 -8.32
CA VAL A 87 6.15 0.57 -7.87
C VAL A 87 6.32 1.28 -6.53
N VAL A 88 5.66 2.43 -6.34
CA VAL A 88 5.69 3.19 -5.09
C VAL A 88 4.98 2.40 -3.98
N GLY A 89 3.80 1.84 -4.27
CA GLY A 89 3.03 1.03 -3.32
C GLY A 89 3.77 -0.23 -2.87
N ASP A 90 4.41 -0.92 -3.82
CA ASP A 90 5.19 -2.12 -3.53
C ASP A 90 6.40 -1.81 -2.66
N ARG A 91 7.20 -0.82 -3.06
CA ARG A 91 8.44 -0.46 -2.38
C ARG A 91 8.21 0.07 -0.97
N LEU A 92 7.30 1.03 -0.81
CA LEU A 92 7.12 1.77 0.44
C LEU A 92 6.27 1.00 1.46
N TYR A 93 5.41 0.09 1.00
CA TYR A 93 4.44 -0.58 1.88
C TYR A 93 4.47 -2.11 1.73
N MET A 94 4.15 -2.64 0.55
CA MET A 94 3.82 -4.06 0.42
C MET A 94 4.99 -4.99 0.75
N VAL A 95 6.22 -4.62 0.38
CA VAL A 95 7.41 -5.42 0.68
C VAL A 95 7.68 -5.47 2.18
N GLY A 96 7.67 -4.30 2.83
CA GLY A 96 7.89 -4.19 4.28
C GLY A 96 6.82 -4.92 5.09
N ILE A 97 5.54 -4.80 4.73
CA ILE A 97 4.43 -5.52 5.38
C ILE A 97 4.61 -7.03 5.25
N GLN A 98 4.97 -7.49 4.06
CA GLN A 98 5.23 -8.89 3.78
C GLN A 98 6.41 -9.45 4.58
N GLN A 99 7.50 -8.69 4.75
CA GLN A 99 8.60 -9.09 5.63
C GLN A 99 8.19 -9.07 7.10
N ALA A 100 7.58 -7.97 7.54
CA ALA A 100 7.16 -7.79 8.92
C ALA A 100 6.21 -8.90 9.38
N VAL A 101 5.19 -9.24 8.58
CA VAL A 101 4.24 -10.30 8.97
C VAL A 101 4.92 -11.67 9.08
N ARG A 102 5.86 -11.98 8.19
CA ARG A 102 6.64 -13.23 8.23
C ARG A 102 7.52 -13.29 9.47
N PHE A 103 8.27 -12.23 9.75
CA PHE A 103 9.13 -12.17 10.94
C PHE A 103 8.32 -12.21 12.23
N GLN A 104 7.22 -11.46 12.31
CA GLN A 104 6.35 -11.43 13.48
C GLN A 104 5.68 -12.80 13.70
N ALA A 105 5.23 -13.48 12.64
CA ALA A 105 4.62 -14.81 12.76
C ALA A 105 5.62 -15.87 13.24
N ALA A 106 6.86 -15.82 12.73
CA ALA A 106 7.93 -16.74 13.13
C ALA A 106 8.40 -16.50 14.58
N ALA A 107 8.57 -15.23 14.97
CA ALA A 107 9.17 -14.87 16.26
C ALA A 107 8.18 -14.87 17.43
N ASN A 108 6.94 -14.41 17.23
CA ASN A 108 6.00 -14.24 18.34
C ASN A 108 5.31 -15.54 18.72
N LYS A 109 4.94 -15.71 20.00
CA LYS A 109 4.04 -16.79 20.46
C LYS A 109 2.56 -16.52 20.13
N SER A 110 2.17 -15.24 20.07
CA SER A 110 0.80 -14.85 19.69
C SER A 110 0.54 -15.07 18.19
N PRO A 111 -0.71 -15.38 17.79
CA PRO A 111 -1.11 -15.35 16.39
C PRO A 111 -0.91 -13.97 15.75
N VAL A 112 -0.58 -13.96 14.46
CA VAL A 112 -0.43 -12.76 13.63
C VAL A 112 -1.44 -12.84 12.50
N TYR A 113 -2.18 -11.77 12.25
CA TYR A 113 -3.21 -11.71 11.21
C TYR A 113 -2.87 -10.60 10.21
N LEU A 114 -3.12 -10.87 8.93
CA LEU A 114 -2.95 -9.90 7.84
C LEU A 114 -4.28 -9.58 7.19
N LEU A 115 -4.56 -8.29 7.04
CA LEU A 115 -5.72 -7.74 6.34
C LEU A 115 -5.26 -7.05 5.06
N HIS A 116 -5.95 -7.33 3.94
CA HIS A 116 -5.85 -6.59 2.70
C HIS A 116 -7.18 -5.87 2.45
N PHE A 117 -7.22 -4.57 2.68
CA PHE A 117 -8.39 -3.75 2.37
C PHE A 117 -8.37 -3.31 0.91
N ALA A 118 -9.39 -3.70 0.15
CA ALA A 118 -9.49 -3.51 -1.30
C ALA A 118 -10.81 -2.84 -1.72
N SER A 119 -11.46 -2.12 -0.79
CA SER A 119 -12.73 -1.43 -1.05
C SER A 119 -12.54 0.09 -1.03
N PRO A 120 -12.64 0.78 -2.17
CA PRO A 120 -12.47 2.24 -2.22
C PRO A 120 -13.52 2.98 -1.39
N ILE A 121 -13.10 4.08 -0.78
CA ILE A 121 -13.98 5.06 -0.14
C ILE A 121 -14.39 6.15 -1.12
N GLU A 122 -15.64 6.59 -1.04
CA GLU A 122 -16.21 7.58 -1.97
C GLU A 122 -15.42 8.91 -1.98
N LYS A 123 -14.89 9.31 -0.82
CA LYS A 123 -14.05 10.50 -0.65
C LYS A 123 -12.66 10.11 -0.15
N SER A 124 -11.87 9.55 -1.06
CA SER A 124 -10.51 9.11 -0.78
C SER A 124 -9.58 10.28 -0.48
N LEU A 125 -8.52 10.03 0.30
CA LEU A 125 -7.43 10.99 0.45
C LEU A 125 -6.78 11.35 -0.88
N SER A 126 -6.69 10.39 -1.80
CA SER A 126 -6.18 10.62 -3.17
C SER A 126 -6.93 11.75 -3.89
N THR A 127 -8.25 11.87 -3.72
CA THR A 127 -9.02 12.96 -4.32
C THR A 127 -8.58 14.33 -3.81
N LYS A 128 -8.18 14.40 -2.54
CA LYS A 128 -7.69 15.63 -1.92
C LYS A 128 -6.26 15.94 -2.37
N PHE A 129 -5.36 14.96 -2.35
CA PHE A 129 -3.94 15.17 -2.65
C PHE A 129 -3.65 15.32 -4.14
N CYS A 130 -4.38 14.59 -5.00
CA CYS A 130 -4.21 14.67 -6.44
C CYS A 130 -5.12 15.74 -7.08
N SER A 131 -5.95 16.43 -6.29
CA SER A 131 -6.97 17.37 -6.81
C SER A 131 -7.80 16.81 -7.99
N SER A 132 -8.03 15.49 -7.98
CA SER A 132 -8.58 14.73 -9.10
C SER A 132 -9.71 13.82 -8.63
N THR A 133 -10.79 13.76 -9.40
CA THR A 133 -11.91 12.81 -9.16
C THR A 133 -11.67 11.46 -9.80
N LYS A 134 -10.52 11.25 -10.45
CA LYS A 134 -10.14 9.95 -11.00
C LYS A 134 -10.03 8.93 -9.86
N ASN A 135 -10.61 7.76 -10.08
CA ASN A 135 -10.49 6.66 -9.14
C ASN A 135 -9.18 5.91 -9.40
N TYR A 136 -8.25 5.99 -8.45
CA TYR A 136 -6.97 5.29 -8.49
C TYR A 136 -6.97 3.99 -7.68
N GLY A 137 -8.14 3.53 -7.23
CA GLY A 137 -8.30 2.39 -6.34
C GLY A 137 -8.38 2.80 -4.87
N VAL A 138 -7.90 1.93 -3.98
CA VAL A 138 -7.81 2.21 -2.54
C VAL A 138 -6.53 3.00 -2.29
N SER A 139 -6.66 4.22 -1.76
CA SER A 139 -5.52 5.04 -1.38
C SER A 139 -5.09 4.76 0.06
N HIS A 140 -3.92 5.29 0.39
CA HIS A 140 -3.38 5.24 1.73
C HIS A 140 -4.34 5.89 2.74
N ALA A 141 -4.52 5.24 3.89
CA ALA A 141 -5.42 5.66 4.99
C ALA A 141 -6.93 5.80 4.62
N ASP A 142 -7.37 5.24 3.49
CA ASP A 142 -8.80 5.18 3.17
C ASP A 142 -9.57 4.26 4.14
N ASP A 143 -8.94 3.19 4.62
CA ASP A 143 -9.47 2.30 5.66
C ASP A 143 -9.68 3.03 7.00
N LEU A 144 -8.76 3.93 7.37
CA LEU A 144 -8.94 4.80 8.53
C LEU A 144 -10.15 5.71 8.41
N GLY A 145 -10.47 6.16 7.20
CA GLY A 145 -11.69 6.94 6.93
C GLY A 145 -12.99 6.22 7.30
N TYR A 146 -12.96 4.89 7.42
CA TYR A 146 -14.09 4.07 7.86
C TYR A 146 -14.12 3.80 9.37
N ILE A 147 -13.00 3.97 10.06
CA ILE A 147 -12.85 3.59 11.47
C ILE A 147 -12.85 4.82 12.38
N LEU A 148 -12.18 5.88 11.95
CA LEU A 148 -11.99 7.12 12.70
C LEU A 148 -12.78 8.26 12.06
N GLN A 149 -13.18 9.23 12.89
CA GLN A 149 -13.74 10.47 12.38
C GLN A 149 -12.60 11.34 11.82
N THR A 150 -12.49 11.40 10.49
CA THR A 150 -11.49 12.23 9.79
C THR A 150 -12.18 13.30 8.93
N SER A 151 -11.42 14.26 8.41
CA SER A 151 -11.97 15.33 7.54
C SER A 151 -12.24 14.85 6.10
N TRP A 152 -11.68 13.70 5.71
CA TRP A 152 -11.84 13.09 4.39
C TRP A 152 -12.78 11.88 4.42
N GLY A 153 -12.77 11.08 5.49
CA GLY A 153 -13.62 9.92 5.66
C GLY A 153 -15.07 10.31 5.92
N GLN A 154 -15.99 9.86 5.08
CA GLN A 154 -17.42 10.15 5.22
C GLN A 154 -18.25 8.86 5.14
N PRO A 155 -18.02 7.88 6.05
CA PRO A 155 -18.67 6.58 6.01
C PRO A 155 -20.18 6.62 6.22
N TRP A 156 -20.75 7.76 6.65
CA TRP A 156 -22.19 7.93 6.86
C TRP A 156 -22.96 8.40 5.60
N LYS A 157 -22.28 8.66 4.49
CA LYS A 157 -22.92 9.19 3.27
C LYS A 157 -23.91 8.24 2.61
N SER A 158 -23.70 6.94 2.74
CA SER A 158 -24.59 5.93 2.16
C SER A 158 -24.71 4.73 3.09
N LYS A 159 -25.77 3.93 2.89
CA LYS A 159 -25.95 2.66 3.62
C LYS A 159 -24.79 1.70 3.38
N GLU A 160 -24.20 1.74 2.19
CA GLU A 160 -23.06 0.91 1.81
C GLU A 160 -21.78 1.34 2.52
N GLU A 161 -21.45 2.63 2.48
CA GLU A 161 -20.29 3.18 3.19
C GLU A 161 -20.40 2.91 4.71
N TRP A 162 -21.60 3.00 5.25
CA TRP A 162 -21.84 2.72 6.66
C TRP A 162 -21.69 1.24 6.99
N ALA A 163 -22.08 0.35 6.08
CA ALA A 163 -21.88 -1.08 6.23
C ALA A 163 -20.38 -1.45 6.19
N LYS A 164 -19.58 -0.84 5.31
CA LYS A 164 -18.12 -0.99 5.26
C LYS A 164 -17.48 -0.53 6.58
N SER A 165 -17.89 0.63 7.10
CA SER A 165 -17.45 1.14 8.40
C SER A 165 -17.76 0.19 9.55
N ARG A 166 -19.01 -0.31 9.62
CA ARG A 166 -19.39 -1.30 10.65
C ARG A 166 -18.58 -2.58 10.56
N LEU A 167 -18.27 -3.05 9.34
CA LEU A 167 -17.44 -4.24 9.13
C LEU A 167 -16.02 -4.02 9.67
N LEU A 168 -15.35 -2.92 9.29
CA LEU A 168 -13.99 -2.61 9.74
C LEU A 168 -13.91 -2.36 11.26
N ILE A 169 -14.88 -1.63 11.82
CA ILE A 169 -14.98 -1.44 13.27
C ILE A 169 -15.15 -2.79 13.98
N ASN A 170 -15.95 -3.71 13.45
CA ASN A 170 -16.11 -5.04 14.03
C ASN A 170 -14.82 -5.85 14.02
N VAL A 171 -14.03 -5.77 12.94
CA VAL A 171 -12.70 -6.40 12.86
C VAL A 171 -11.80 -5.92 13.99
N TRP A 172 -11.69 -4.60 14.16
CA TRP A 172 -10.87 -4.01 15.22
C TRP A 172 -11.38 -4.36 16.63
N LEU A 173 -12.70 -4.25 16.86
CA LEU A 173 -13.30 -4.54 18.17
C LEU A 173 -13.19 -6.01 18.56
N SER A 174 -13.38 -6.93 17.61
CA SER A 174 -13.23 -8.37 17.88
C SER A 174 -11.78 -8.70 18.23
N PHE A 175 -10.81 -8.21 17.45
CA PHE A 175 -9.39 -8.39 17.75
C PHE A 175 -9.00 -7.80 19.11
N ALA A 176 -9.43 -6.58 19.42
CA ALA A 176 -9.13 -5.94 20.71
C ALA A 176 -9.71 -6.71 21.91
N LYS A 177 -10.88 -7.33 21.75
CA LYS A 177 -11.57 -8.08 22.83
C LYS A 177 -11.01 -9.48 23.04
N THR A 178 -10.68 -10.20 21.96
CA THR A 178 -10.42 -11.64 22.01
C THR A 178 -9.04 -12.04 21.49
N GLY A 179 -8.37 -11.13 20.78
CA GLY A 179 -7.14 -11.45 20.05
C GLY A 179 -7.34 -12.17 18.73
N VAL A 180 -8.59 -12.42 18.33
CA VAL A 180 -8.95 -13.09 17.08
C VAL A 180 -9.89 -12.16 16.30
N PRO A 181 -9.47 -11.67 15.12
CA PRO A 181 -10.32 -10.79 14.32
C PRO A 181 -11.48 -11.58 13.71
N SER A 182 -12.65 -10.94 13.62
CA SER A 182 -13.86 -11.51 13.05
C SER A 182 -14.41 -10.60 11.94
N VAL A 183 -14.71 -11.21 10.81
CA VAL A 183 -15.16 -10.52 9.60
C VAL A 183 -16.32 -11.29 8.96
N GLY A 184 -17.53 -11.02 9.43
CA GLY A 184 -18.72 -11.74 8.99
C GLY A 184 -18.62 -13.24 9.30
N SER A 185 -18.92 -14.07 8.30
CA SER A 185 -18.83 -15.54 8.37
C SER A 185 -17.52 -16.10 7.83
N THR A 186 -16.59 -15.25 7.39
CA THR A 186 -15.35 -15.68 6.75
C THR A 186 -14.32 -16.10 7.80
N GLU A 187 -13.72 -17.27 7.63
CA GLU A 187 -12.66 -17.77 8.51
C GLU A 187 -11.37 -16.97 8.29
N TRP A 188 -10.83 -16.39 9.36
CA TRP A 188 -9.57 -15.67 9.31
C TRP A 188 -8.47 -16.46 10.01
N LEU A 189 -7.71 -17.22 9.23
CA LEU A 189 -6.57 -17.97 9.73
C LEU A 189 -5.38 -17.03 10.02
N PRO A 190 -4.66 -17.24 11.13
CA PRO A 190 -3.42 -16.52 11.37
C PRO A 190 -2.33 -16.99 10.40
N VAL A 191 -1.36 -16.12 10.15
CA VAL A 191 -0.17 -16.44 9.36
C VAL A 191 0.61 -17.57 10.05
N SER A 192 1.00 -18.57 9.28
CA SER A 192 1.76 -19.72 9.78
C SER A 192 3.06 -19.30 10.45
N ARG A 193 3.35 -19.89 11.63
CA ARG A 193 4.62 -19.69 12.34
C ARG A 193 5.82 -20.30 11.62
N ASN A 194 5.56 -21.31 10.78
CA ASN A 194 6.58 -22.03 10.01
C ASN A 194 6.66 -21.49 8.58
N ILE A 195 6.20 -20.25 8.35
CA ILE A 195 6.25 -19.61 7.04
C ILE A 195 7.70 -19.44 6.60
N LYS A 196 7.99 -19.88 5.37
CA LYS A 196 9.30 -19.66 4.73
C LYS A 196 9.36 -18.24 4.17
N ARG A 197 10.57 -17.75 3.85
CA ARG A 197 10.80 -16.41 3.26
C ARG A 197 9.87 -16.12 2.07
N THR A 198 9.66 -17.11 1.20
CA THR A 198 8.75 -17.03 0.03
C THR A 198 7.52 -17.94 0.17
N GLY A 199 7.21 -18.36 1.40
CA GLY A 199 6.07 -19.23 1.68
C GLY A 199 4.75 -18.49 1.70
N ASP A 200 3.67 -19.25 1.54
CA ASP A 200 2.29 -18.74 1.54
C ASP A 200 1.93 -17.97 2.81
N ILE A 201 1.43 -16.75 2.63
CA ILE A 201 0.78 -15.95 3.66
C ILE A 201 -0.72 -16.18 3.58
N ASP A 202 -1.32 -16.56 4.71
CA ASP A 202 -2.77 -16.53 4.92
C ASP A 202 -3.21 -15.09 5.29
N TYR A 203 -4.18 -14.54 4.56
CA TYR A 203 -4.71 -13.19 4.80
C TYR A 203 -6.18 -13.11 4.44
N VAL A 204 -6.89 -12.11 4.96
CA VAL A 204 -8.25 -11.81 4.52
C VAL A 204 -8.24 -10.60 3.59
N LYS A 205 -8.97 -10.68 2.48
CA LYS A 205 -9.20 -9.58 1.57
C LYS A 205 -10.63 -9.08 1.70
N ILE A 206 -10.81 -7.78 1.92
CA ILE A 206 -12.13 -7.13 1.92
C ILE A 206 -12.28 -6.36 0.61
N ASN A 207 -12.99 -6.94 -0.37
CA ASN A 207 -13.32 -6.26 -1.62
C ASN A 207 -14.53 -5.33 -1.42
N SER A 208 -15.49 -5.73 -0.59
CA SER A 208 -16.65 -4.93 -0.18
C SER A 208 -17.22 -5.41 1.16
N TYR A 209 -18.24 -4.74 1.68
CA TYR A 209 -18.93 -5.19 2.91
C TYR A 209 -19.68 -6.53 2.74
N LYS A 210 -19.88 -7.00 1.50
CA LYS A 210 -20.53 -8.27 1.16
C LYS A 210 -19.55 -9.32 0.62
N ASP A 211 -18.33 -8.90 0.29
CA ASP A 211 -17.36 -9.73 -0.40
C ASP A 211 -16.04 -9.69 0.37
N VAL A 212 -15.85 -10.75 1.16
CA VAL A 212 -14.73 -10.95 2.06
C VAL A 212 -14.20 -12.35 1.85
N GLU A 213 -12.94 -12.45 1.42
CA GLU A 213 -12.33 -13.69 0.99
C GLU A 213 -11.13 -14.03 1.89
N SER A 214 -11.06 -15.29 2.32
CA SER A 214 -9.82 -15.87 2.89
C SER A 214 -8.89 -16.22 1.74
N MET A 215 -7.69 -15.67 1.77
CA MET A 215 -6.72 -15.79 0.70
C MET A 215 -5.44 -16.43 1.22
N LYS A 216 -4.76 -17.14 0.32
CA LYS A 216 -3.45 -17.74 0.59
C LYS A 216 -2.57 -17.62 -0.65
N LYS A 217 -1.45 -16.90 -0.54
CA LYS A 217 -0.50 -16.69 -1.66
C LYS A 217 0.95 -16.64 -1.18
N PRO A 218 1.92 -17.13 -1.98
CA PRO A 218 3.35 -17.13 -1.63
C PRO A 218 3.91 -15.71 -1.51
N SER A 219 3.40 -14.81 -2.34
CA SER A 219 3.80 -13.41 -2.42
C SER A 219 2.63 -12.56 -2.93
N LEU A 220 2.63 -11.30 -2.51
CA LEU A 220 1.80 -10.25 -3.07
C LEU A 220 2.68 -9.38 -3.96
N ASN A 221 2.21 -9.10 -5.17
CA ASN A 221 2.86 -8.24 -6.15
C ASN A 221 4.30 -8.69 -6.46
N PHE A 222 5.23 -7.76 -6.70
CA PHE A 222 6.62 -8.06 -7.07
C PHE A 222 7.54 -8.29 -5.87
N TYR A 223 7.04 -8.93 -4.80
CA TYR A 223 7.80 -9.18 -3.57
C TYR A 223 9.15 -9.87 -3.83
N GLU A 224 9.15 -10.93 -4.63
CA GLU A 224 10.37 -11.71 -4.89
C GLU A 224 11.45 -10.87 -5.57
N PHE A 225 11.05 -10.03 -6.53
CA PHE A 225 11.92 -9.04 -7.19
C PHE A 225 12.55 -8.07 -6.17
N TRP A 226 11.76 -7.47 -5.27
CA TRP A 226 12.32 -6.56 -4.26
C TRP A 226 13.22 -7.26 -3.24
N THR A 227 12.99 -8.55 -2.98
CA THR A 227 13.82 -9.33 -2.06
C THR A 227 15.04 -9.97 -2.71
N SER A 228 15.23 -9.84 -4.03
CA SER A 228 16.42 -10.32 -4.73
C SER A 228 17.58 -9.32 -4.70
N PHE A 229 17.32 -8.04 -4.44
CA PHE A 229 18.37 -7.05 -4.25
C PHE A 229 19.28 -7.40 -3.06
N ALA A 230 20.59 -7.21 -3.23
CA ALA A 230 21.60 -7.50 -2.21
C ALA A 230 21.40 -6.65 -0.96
N TYR A 231 21.07 -5.37 -1.15
CA TYR A 231 20.60 -4.47 -0.12
C TYR A 231 19.08 -4.40 -0.17
N SER A 232 18.44 -5.54 0.10
CA SER A 232 17.02 -5.49 0.46
C SER A 232 16.96 -4.68 1.77
N PRO A 233 16.29 -3.53 1.81
CA PRO A 233 16.44 -2.56 2.90
C PRO A 233 15.80 -2.99 4.24
N TYR A 234 15.62 -4.30 4.46
CA TYR A 234 15.05 -4.91 5.66
C TYR A 234 15.64 -6.28 5.96
#